data_AF-A0A959QR11-F1
#
_entry.id   AF-A0A959QR11-F1
#
_cell.length_a   1.000
_cell.length_b   1.000
_cell.length_c   1.000
_cell.angle_alpha   90.00
_cell.angle_beta   90.00
_cell.angle_gamma   90.00
#
_symmetry.space_group_name_H-M   'P 1'
#
loop_
_entity.id
_entity.type
_entity.pdbx_description
1 polymer ?
#
loop_
_entity_poly.entity_id
_entity_poly.type
_entity_poly.pdbx_seq_one_letter_code
_entity_poly.pdbx_strand_id
1 'polypeptide(L)'
;MMHPLLFLLQAELEQTETKSQSFVDILFSGGPIGVVIVALQVIMSFIAVSIFIERYLSISKSGKIDENFMNNIRMSVQSGNIKAAQSLCAATDSPISRMVEKGLMRIGKPLRDIDAAIENVGNLEIFKLEKNLSTLASIAGAAPMLGFLGTVTGMIIAFYKMAAEQNVTPEVLAGGIYQALITTA
;
A
#
# COMPACT_ATOMS: atom_id res chain seq x y z
N MET A 1 -5.99 65.72 -14.99
CA MET A 1 -5.64 64.83 -13.86
C MET A 1 -6.77 63.84 -13.53
N MET A 2 -7.38 63.15 -14.51
CA MET A 2 -8.51 62.24 -14.25
C MET A 2 -8.47 60.99 -15.15
N HIS A 3 -7.26 60.46 -15.37
CA HIS A 3 -6.99 59.24 -16.13
C HIS A 3 -6.51 58.03 -15.29
N PRO A 4 -5.81 58.19 -14.13
CA PRO A 4 -5.35 57.01 -13.38
C PRO A 4 -6.47 56.30 -12.60
N LEU A 5 -7.58 57.00 -12.32
CA LEU A 5 -8.76 56.42 -11.65
C LEU A 5 -9.57 55.49 -12.56
N LEU A 6 -9.56 55.72 -13.87
CA LEU A 6 -10.28 54.88 -14.84
C LEU A 6 -9.51 53.57 -15.13
N PHE A 7 -8.18 53.62 -15.06
CA PHE A 7 -7.30 52.46 -15.12
C PHE A 7 -7.42 51.57 -13.87
N LEU A 8 -7.55 52.16 -12.67
CA LEU A 8 -7.80 51.43 -11.43
C LEU A 8 -9.22 50.83 -11.39
N LEU A 9 -10.22 51.52 -11.94
CA LEU A 9 -11.57 50.98 -12.04
C LEU A 9 -11.64 49.82 -13.04
N GLN A 10 -10.86 49.85 -14.13
CA GLN A 10 -10.75 48.74 -15.09
C GLN A 10 -10.02 47.50 -14.52
N ALA A 11 -9.14 47.68 -13.55
CA ALA A 11 -8.43 46.58 -12.89
C ALA A 11 -9.32 45.77 -11.92
N GLU A 12 -10.49 46.30 -11.51
CA GLU A 12 -11.43 45.59 -10.61
C GLU A 12 -12.44 44.69 -11.35
N LEU A 13 -12.51 44.70 -12.70
CA LEU A 13 -13.55 43.94 -13.42
C LEU A 13 -13.10 42.59 -13.99
N GLU A 14 -11.80 42.24 -13.90
CA GLU A 14 -11.37 40.84 -14.09
C GLU A 14 -11.48 40.10 -12.75
N GLN A 15 -12.70 39.97 -12.25
CA GLN A 15 -13.01 38.87 -11.35
C GLN A 15 -12.95 37.59 -12.20
N THR A 16 -11.78 36.94 -12.22
CA THR A 16 -11.67 35.55 -12.62
C THR A 16 -12.65 34.77 -11.74
N GLU A 17 -13.78 34.36 -12.32
CA GLU A 17 -14.67 33.38 -11.70
C GLU A 17 -13.83 32.12 -11.42
N THR A 18 -13.28 32.04 -10.22
CA THR A 18 -12.69 30.82 -9.69
C THR A 18 -13.86 29.89 -9.44
N LYS A 19 -14.33 29.24 -10.51
CA LYS A 19 -15.28 28.15 -10.44
C LYS A 19 -14.70 27.19 -9.41
N SER A 20 -15.43 26.92 -8.32
CA SER A 20 -15.03 25.94 -7.32
C SER A 20 -14.90 24.60 -8.03
N GLN A 21 -13.69 24.29 -8.49
CA GLN A 21 -13.44 23.04 -9.18
C GLN A 21 -13.42 21.96 -8.11
N SER A 22 -14.26 20.95 -8.30
CA SER A 22 -14.23 19.78 -7.44
C SER A 22 -12.88 19.08 -7.59
N PHE A 23 -12.42 18.38 -6.55
CA PHE A 23 -11.26 17.48 -6.64
C PHE A 23 -11.38 16.52 -7.82
N VAL A 24 -12.61 16.14 -8.17
CA VAL A 24 -12.93 15.30 -9.31
C VAL A 24 -12.65 16.02 -10.63
N ASP A 25 -13.02 17.29 -10.76
CA ASP A 25 -12.78 18.07 -11.98
C ASP A 25 -11.28 18.29 -12.21
N ILE A 26 -10.53 18.51 -11.13
CA ILE A 26 -9.06 18.61 -11.14
C ILE A 26 -8.45 17.32 -11.67
N LEU A 27 -8.93 16.17 -11.20
CA LEU A 27 -8.43 14.85 -11.62
C LEU A 27 -8.69 14.57 -13.11
N PHE A 28 -9.82 15.03 -13.64
CA PHE A 28 -10.20 14.83 -15.05
C PHE A 28 -9.65 15.89 -16.01
N SER A 29 -9.00 16.94 -15.51
CA SER A 29 -8.44 18.03 -16.33
C SER A 29 -7.10 17.68 -17.00
N GLY A 30 -6.47 16.56 -16.63
CA GLY A 30 -5.17 16.10 -17.16
C GLY A 30 -5.19 15.41 -18.53
N GLY A 31 -6.28 15.50 -19.29
CA GLY A 31 -6.41 14.85 -20.60
C GLY A 31 -6.60 13.33 -20.55
N PRO A 32 -6.92 12.68 -21.69
CA PRO A 32 -7.35 11.27 -21.71
C PRO A 32 -6.30 10.29 -21.17
N ILE A 33 -5.01 10.53 -21.48
CA ILE A 33 -3.90 9.69 -21.01
C ILE A 33 -3.72 9.84 -19.50
N GLY A 34 -3.77 11.08 -18.98
CA GLY A 34 -3.65 11.34 -17.55
C GLY A 34 -4.76 10.67 -16.75
N VAL A 35 -6.00 10.74 -17.25
CA VAL A 35 -7.16 10.08 -16.63
C VAL A 35 -6.98 8.57 -16.53
N VAL A 36 -6.44 7.91 -17.56
CA VAL A 36 -6.18 6.47 -17.55
C VAL A 36 -5.12 6.10 -16.51
N ILE A 37 -4.03 6.86 -16.42
CA ILE A 37 -2.94 6.63 -15.45
C ILE A 37 -3.47 6.78 -14.02
N VAL A 38 -4.19 7.86 -13.75
CA VAL A 38 -4.77 8.12 -12.42
C VAL A 38 -5.80 7.05 -12.05
N ALA A 39 -6.68 6.66 -12.98
CA ALA A 39 -7.64 5.58 -12.73
C ALA A 39 -6.93 4.27 -12.34
N LEU A 40 -5.82 3.93 -13.01
CA LEU A 40 -5.03 2.75 -12.70
C LEU A 40 -4.33 2.85 -11.34
N GLN A 41 -3.80 4.03 -10.98
CA GLN A 41 -3.22 4.28 -9.65
C GLN A 41 -4.27 4.15 -8.54
N VAL A 42 -5.49 4.66 -8.75
CA VAL A 42 -6.60 4.52 -7.79
C VAL A 42 -6.99 3.05 -7.60
N ILE A 43 -7.04 2.27 -8.67
CA ILE A 43 -7.30 0.81 -8.58
C ILE A 43 -6.19 0.11 -7.78
N MET A 44 -4.92 0.40 -8.09
CA MET A 44 -3.77 -0.13 -7.35
C MET A 44 -3.81 0.25 -5.87
N SER A 45 -4.19 1.49 -5.55
CA SER A 45 -4.37 1.99 -4.19
C SER A 45 -5.46 1.22 -3.44
N PHE A 46 -6.61 0.99 -4.07
CA PHE A 46 -7.70 0.22 -3.45
C PHE A 46 -7.28 -1.23 -3.15
N ILE A 47 -6.57 -1.88 -4.08
CA ILE A 47 -6.02 -3.23 -3.89
C ILE A 47 -5.00 -3.23 -2.74
N ALA A 48 -4.07 -2.27 -2.74
CA ALA A 48 -3.03 -2.15 -1.72
C ALA A 48 -3.61 -1.96 -0.32
N VAL A 49 -4.59 -1.06 -0.17
CA VAL A 49 -5.29 -0.81 1.12
C VAL A 49 -6.04 -2.05 1.58
N SER A 50 -6.73 -2.74 0.68
CA SER A 50 -7.46 -3.98 1.01
C SER A 50 -6.52 -5.06 1.55
N ILE A 51 -5.39 -5.30 0.86
CA ILE A 51 -4.35 -6.23 1.33
C ILE A 51 -3.77 -5.76 2.66
N PHE A 52 -3.45 -4.48 2.80
CA PHE A 52 -2.86 -3.93 4.02
C PHE A 52 -3.75 -4.18 5.25
N ILE A 53 -5.05 -3.90 5.16
CA ILE A 53 -5.99 -4.12 6.26
C ILE A 53 -6.10 -5.62 6.59
N GLU A 54 -6.26 -6.48 5.59
CA GLU A 54 -6.36 -7.93 5.79
C GLU A 54 -5.10 -8.49 6.48
N ARG A 55 -3.91 -7.98 6.12
CA ARG A 55 -2.63 -8.41 6.71
C ARG A 55 -2.42 -7.85 8.09
N TYR A 56 -2.72 -6.57 8.31
CA TYR A 56 -2.62 -5.95 9.61
C TYR A 56 -3.46 -6.68 10.66
N LEU A 57 -4.71 -7.01 10.33
CA LEU A 57 -5.60 -7.76 11.22
C LEU A 57 -5.11 -9.20 11.44
N SER A 58 -4.67 -9.90 10.39
CA SER A 58 -4.16 -11.27 10.50
C SER A 58 -2.92 -11.34 11.40
N ILE A 59 -1.95 -10.46 11.19
CA ILE A 59 -0.70 -10.42 11.97
C ILE A 59 -0.99 -10.00 13.42
N SER A 60 -1.84 -8.98 13.62
CA SER A 60 -2.24 -8.54 14.95
C SER A 60 -2.95 -9.64 15.74
N LYS A 61 -3.81 -10.44 15.09
CA LYS A 61 -4.47 -11.59 15.73
C LYS A 61 -3.47 -12.69 16.09
N SER A 62 -2.54 -13.02 15.20
CA SER A 62 -1.53 -14.05 15.43
C SER A 62 -0.48 -13.67 16.49
N GLY A 63 -0.26 -12.37 16.73
CA GLY A 63 0.64 -11.88 17.78
C GLY A 63 0.06 -11.85 19.19
N LYS A 64 -1.25 -12.05 19.36
CA LYS A 64 -1.90 -12.11 20.68
C LYS A 64 -1.69 -13.49 21.28
N ILE A 65 -0.70 -13.61 22.15
CA ILE A 65 -0.34 -14.85 22.83
C ILE A 65 -0.46 -14.61 24.34
N ASP A 66 -1.05 -15.57 25.04
CA ASP A 66 -1.05 -15.56 26.51
C ASP A 66 0.39 -15.73 27.00
N GLU A 67 0.89 -14.78 27.78
CA GLU A 67 2.23 -14.82 28.38
C GLU A 67 2.45 -16.10 29.20
N ASN A 68 1.37 -16.67 29.75
CA ASN A 68 1.43 -17.89 30.54
C ASN A 68 1.45 -19.17 29.69
N PHE A 69 1.18 -19.11 28.38
CA PHE A 69 1.11 -20.29 27.52
C PHE A 69 2.40 -21.13 27.60
N MET A 70 3.55 -20.50 27.40
CA MET A 70 4.84 -21.20 27.44
C MET A 70 5.20 -21.73 28.83
N ASN A 71 4.80 -21.01 29.90
CA ASN A 71 5.02 -21.46 31.27
C ASN A 71 4.17 -22.71 31.58
N ASN A 72 2.90 -22.72 31.15
CA ASN A 72 2.00 -23.86 31.32
C ASN A 72 2.47 -25.10 30.55
N ILE A 73 2.99 -24.92 29.33
CA ILE A 73 3.61 -26.01 28.57
C ILE A 73 4.83 -26.57 29.32
N ARG A 74 5.75 -25.72 29.79
CA ARG A 74 6.93 -26.16 30.54
C ARG A 74 6.57 -26.96 31.79
N MET A 75 5.61 -26.48 32.57
CA MET A 75 5.12 -27.20 33.77
C MET A 75 4.50 -28.56 33.42
N SER A 76 3.73 -28.64 32.34
CA SER A 76 3.10 -29.89 31.89
C SER A 76 4.12 -30.91 31.39
N VAL A 77 5.19 -30.45 30.73
CA VAL A 77 6.29 -31.32 30.28
C VAL A 77 7.16 -31.78 31.45
N GLN A 78 7.49 -30.90 32.40
CA GLN A 78 8.28 -31.25 33.60
C GLN A 78 7.56 -32.24 34.51
N SER A 79 6.23 -32.16 34.61
CA SER A 79 5.39 -33.12 35.35
C SER A 79 5.16 -34.44 34.59
N GLY A 80 5.75 -34.61 33.40
CA GLY A 80 5.62 -35.81 32.56
C GLY A 80 4.28 -35.94 31.83
N ASN A 81 3.38 -34.96 31.95
CA ASN A 81 2.06 -34.99 31.35
C ASN A 81 2.05 -34.35 29.95
N ILE A 82 2.65 -35.05 28.98
CA ILE A 82 2.73 -34.59 27.58
C ILE A 82 1.33 -34.47 26.94
N LYS A 83 0.37 -35.32 27.36
CA LYS A 83 -1.01 -35.26 26.87
C LYS A 83 -1.68 -33.94 27.25
N ALA A 84 -1.47 -33.45 28.48
CA ALA A 84 -1.98 -32.15 28.91
C ALA A 84 -1.37 -31.02 28.07
N ALA A 85 -0.06 -31.06 27.82
CA ALA A 85 0.61 -30.07 26.96
C ALA A 85 0.05 -30.06 25.53
N GLN A 86 -0.19 -31.23 24.93
CA GLN A 86 -0.83 -31.34 23.61
C GLN A 86 -2.25 -30.78 23.60
N SER A 87 -3.04 -31.06 24.65
CA SER A 87 -4.41 -30.52 24.75
C SER A 87 -4.43 -28.98 24.85
N LEU A 88 -3.46 -28.39 25.56
CA LEU A 88 -3.33 -26.93 25.66
C LEU A 88 -2.95 -26.30 24.31
N CYS A 89 -2.06 -26.97 23.56
CA CYS A 89 -1.74 -26.56 22.19
C CYS A 89 -2.96 -26.64 21.28
N ALA A 90 -3.74 -27.71 21.36
CA ALA A 90 -4.95 -27.89 20.53
C ALA A 90 -6.07 -26.89 20.87
N ALA A 91 -6.15 -26.44 22.12
CA ALA A 91 -7.11 -25.42 22.55
C ALA A 91 -6.73 -23.99 22.11
N THR A 92 -5.45 -23.75 21.79
CA THR A 92 -4.93 -22.41 21.46
C THR A 92 -4.65 -22.32 19.97
N ASP A 93 -5.36 -21.47 19.23
CA ASP A 93 -5.12 -21.27 17.79
C ASP A 93 -4.06 -20.18 17.56
N SER A 94 -2.78 -20.49 17.77
CA SER A 94 -1.65 -19.57 17.52
C SER A 94 -0.53 -20.25 16.71
N PRO A 95 0.30 -19.47 15.99
CA PRO A 95 1.46 -20.04 15.31
C PRO A 95 2.40 -20.78 16.29
N ILE A 96 2.58 -20.22 17.49
CA ILE A 96 3.44 -20.82 18.53
C ILE A 96 2.87 -22.15 19.02
N SER A 97 1.54 -22.25 19.23
CA SER A 97 0.94 -23.50 19.69
C SER A 97 1.14 -24.64 18.69
N ARG A 98 0.95 -24.37 17.39
CA ARG A 98 1.19 -25.32 16.29
C ARG A 98 2.66 -25.78 16.22
N MET A 99 3.60 -24.86 16.41
CA MET A 99 5.03 -25.17 16.47
C MET A 99 5.37 -26.07 17.66
N VAL A 100 4.89 -25.69 18.84
CA VAL A 100 5.12 -26.44 20.09
C VAL A 100 4.47 -27.83 20.02
N GLU A 101 3.26 -27.95 19.50
CA GLU A 101 2.56 -29.23 19.32
C GLU A 101 3.41 -30.22 18.50
N LYS A 102 3.98 -29.76 17.39
CA LYS A 102 4.83 -30.59 16.52
C LYS A 102 6.15 -30.99 17.18
N GLY A 103 6.69 -30.14 18.05
CA GLY A 103 7.80 -30.49 18.94
C GLY A 103 7.43 -31.57 19.95
N LEU A 104 6.28 -31.42 20.62
CA LEU A 104 5.77 -32.36 21.63
C LEU A 104 5.48 -33.75 21.03
N MET A 105 4.97 -33.82 19.80
CA MET A 105 4.72 -35.10 19.11
C MET A 105 6.00 -35.90 18.80
N ARG A 106 7.18 -35.28 18.85
CA ARG A 106 8.47 -35.90 18.50
C ARG A 106 9.38 -36.11 19.71
N ILE A 107 8.87 -35.95 20.92
CA ILE A 107 9.59 -36.26 22.15
C ILE A 107 10.11 -37.71 22.10
N GLY A 108 11.38 -37.90 22.43
CA GLY A 108 12.08 -39.19 22.37
C GLY A 108 12.89 -39.44 21.09
N LYS A 109 12.81 -38.55 20.10
CA LYS A 109 13.71 -38.54 18.93
C LYS A 109 14.99 -37.73 19.21
N PRO A 110 16.05 -37.88 18.40
CA PRO A 110 17.22 -37.01 18.47
C PRO A 110 16.83 -35.54 18.37
N LEU A 111 17.47 -34.66 19.14
CA LEU A 111 17.14 -33.23 19.21
C LEU A 111 17.08 -32.58 17.82
N ARG A 112 18.02 -32.94 16.93
CA ARG A 112 18.08 -32.46 15.55
C ARG A 112 16.79 -32.72 14.74
N ASP A 113 16.12 -33.85 14.96
CA ASP A 113 14.89 -34.20 14.25
C ASP A 113 13.66 -33.46 14.80
N ILE A 114 13.74 -33.00 16.06
CA ILE A 114 12.72 -32.18 16.72
C ILE A 114 12.87 -30.74 16.23
N ASP A 115 14.09 -30.20 16.28
CA ASP A 115 14.39 -28.84 15.82
C ASP A 115 14.00 -28.64 14.36
N ALA A 116 14.41 -29.55 13.47
CA ALA A 116 14.07 -29.49 12.05
C ALA A 116 12.55 -29.55 11.79
N ALA A 117 11.80 -30.26 12.64
CA ALA A 117 10.35 -30.34 12.50
C ALA A 117 9.65 -29.06 12.96
N ILE A 118 10.12 -28.46 14.06
CA ILE A 118 9.62 -27.18 14.57
C ILE A 118 9.92 -26.07 13.57
N GLU A 119 11.15 -26.03 13.04
CA GLU A 119 11.59 -25.03 12.06
C GLU A 119 10.77 -25.10 10.77
N ASN A 120 10.52 -26.30 10.23
CA ASN A 120 9.70 -26.47 9.03
C ASN A 120 8.27 -25.93 9.24
N VAL A 121 7.66 -26.24 10.38
CA VAL A 121 6.32 -25.73 10.73
C VAL A 121 6.35 -24.22 10.92
N GLY A 122 7.39 -23.69 11.56
CA GLY A 122 7.60 -22.25 11.70
C GLY A 122 7.67 -21.55 10.34
N ASN A 123 8.47 -22.08 9.40
CA ASN A 123 8.56 -21.55 8.04
C ASN A 123 7.21 -21.58 7.30
N LEU A 124 6.41 -22.64 7.49
CA LEU A 124 5.06 -22.71 6.92
C LEU A 124 4.12 -21.67 7.52
N GLU A 125 4.18 -21.43 8.83
CA GLU A 125 3.36 -20.39 9.48
C GLU A 125 3.81 -18.98 9.04
N ILE A 126 5.11 -18.72 8.94
CA ILE A 126 5.65 -17.46 8.40
C ILE A 126 5.16 -17.25 6.97
N PHE A 127 5.27 -18.27 6.11
CA PHE A 127 4.80 -18.19 4.73
C PHE A 127 3.29 -17.85 4.64
N LYS A 128 2.47 -18.40 5.53
CA LYS A 128 1.03 -18.05 5.62
C LYS A 128 0.81 -16.60 6.04
N LEU A 129 1.61 -16.08 6.96
CA LEU A 129 1.53 -14.69 7.42
C LEU A 129 2.03 -13.70 6.36
N GLU A 130 3.06 -14.07 5.60
CA GLU A 130 3.63 -13.27 4.52
C GLU A 130 2.83 -13.29 3.21
N LYS A 131 1.77 -14.11 3.14
CA LYS A 131 0.89 -14.20 1.98
C LYS A 131 0.47 -12.78 1.52
N ASN A 132 0.54 -12.51 0.22
CA ASN A 132 0.19 -11.23 -0.42
C ASN A 132 1.12 -10.02 -0.12
N LEU A 133 2.11 -10.14 0.78
CA LEU A 133 3.08 -9.05 1.00
C LEU A 133 3.95 -8.79 -0.25
N SER A 134 4.26 -9.84 -1.01
CA SER A 134 4.99 -9.70 -2.28
C SER A 134 4.23 -8.83 -3.30
N THR A 135 2.92 -9.00 -3.40
CA THR A 135 2.07 -8.16 -4.27
C THR A 135 2.07 -6.70 -3.82
N LEU A 136 1.99 -6.47 -2.51
CA LEU A 136 2.07 -5.10 -1.95
C LEU A 136 3.41 -4.44 -2.26
N ALA A 137 4.51 -5.20 -2.17
CA ALA A 137 5.84 -4.73 -2.55
C ALA A 137 5.94 -4.39 -4.05
N SER A 138 5.33 -5.20 -4.93
CA SER A 138 5.26 -4.88 -6.35
C SER A 138 4.49 -3.59 -6.63
N ILE A 139 3.36 -3.37 -5.93
CA ILE A 139 2.58 -2.12 -6.08
C ILE A 139 3.39 -0.91 -5.61
N ALA A 140 4.10 -1.04 -4.48
CA ALA A 140 4.94 0.03 -3.95
C ALA A 140 6.06 0.45 -4.92
N GLY A 141 6.59 -0.49 -5.70
CA GLY A 141 7.55 -0.20 -6.77
C GLY A 141 6.92 0.31 -8.07
N ALA A 142 5.76 -0.23 -8.46
CA ALA A 142 5.12 0.09 -9.74
C ALA A 142 4.40 1.45 -9.73
N ALA A 143 3.78 1.84 -8.61
CA ALA A 143 2.98 3.07 -8.53
C ALA A 143 3.78 4.36 -8.80
N PRO A 144 4.99 4.56 -8.25
CA PRO A 144 5.81 5.74 -8.57
C PRO A 144 6.29 5.75 -10.03
N MET A 145 6.57 4.57 -10.59
CA MET A 145 6.98 4.45 -12.01
C MET A 145 5.84 4.83 -12.96
N LEU A 146 4.59 4.51 -12.60
CA LEU A 146 3.40 4.95 -13.34
C LEU A 146 3.19 6.47 -13.26
N GLY A 147 3.44 7.08 -12.10
CA GLY A 147 3.40 8.55 -11.98
C GLY A 147 4.49 9.22 -12.81
N PHE A 148 5.70 8.69 -12.78
CA PHE A 148 6.79 9.14 -13.66
C PHE A 148 6.41 9.04 -15.15
N LEU A 149 5.80 7.95 -15.59
CA LEU A 149 5.27 7.83 -16.95
C LEU A 149 4.27 8.96 -17.28
N GLY A 150 3.40 9.31 -16.33
CA GLY A 150 2.49 10.44 -16.43
C GLY A 150 3.19 11.78 -16.65
N THR A 151 4.28 12.04 -15.90
CA THR A 151 5.11 13.25 -16.13
C THR A 151 5.69 13.31 -17.52
N VAL A 152 6.31 12.22 -17.96
CA VAL A 152 7.02 12.18 -19.23
C VAL A 152 6.03 12.36 -20.38
N THR A 153 4.89 11.67 -20.33
CA THR A 153 3.84 11.81 -21.35
C THR A 153 3.22 13.21 -21.37
N GLY A 154 2.95 13.81 -20.21
CA GLY A 154 2.43 15.19 -20.12
C GLY A 154 3.39 16.22 -20.71
N MET A 155 4.69 16.09 -20.41
CA MET A 155 5.72 16.99 -20.96
C MET A 155 5.92 16.78 -22.46
N ILE A 156 5.88 15.53 -22.97
CA ILE A 156 5.94 15.25 -24.41
C ILE A 156 4.78 15.95 -25.12
N ILE A 157 3.56 15.88 -24.59
CA ILE A 157 2.38 16.52 -25.18
C ILE A 157 2.51 18.05 -25.14
N ALA A 158 3.02 18.62 -24.04
CA ALA A 158 3.24 20.06 -23.91
C ALA A 158 4.19 20.58 -25.00
N PHE A 159 5.36 19.94 -25.15
CA PHE A 159 6.34 20.35 -26.16
C PHE A 159 5.87 20.07 -27.59
N TYR A 160 5.13 18.98 -27.82
CA TYR A 160 4.55 18.68 -29.12
C TYR A 160 3.56 19.77 -29.57
N LYS A 161 2.67 20.22 -28.67
CA LYS A 161 1.73 21.31 -28.97
C LYS A 161 2.45 22.63 -29.22
N MET A 162 3.47 22.95 -28.42
CA MET A 162 4.30 24.14 -28.61
C MET A 162 4.97 24.16 -29.98
N ALA A 163 5.47 23.02 -30.46
CA ALA A 163 6.12 22.90 -31.76
C ALA A 163 5.13 23.01 -32.94
N ALA A 164 3.85 22.72 -32.73
CA ALA A 164 2.82 22.76 -33.76
C ALA A 164 2.17 24.14 -33.92
N GLU A 165 2.28 25.03 -32.93
CA GLU A 165 1.69 26.36 -32.95
C GLU A 165 2.69 27.46 -33.35
N GLN A 166 2.20 28.45 -34.12
CA GLN A 166 3.03 29.60 -34.54
C GLN A 166 3.19 30.65 -33.43
N ASN A 167 2.21 30.78 -32.53
CA ASN A 167 2.24 31.71 -31.41
C ASN A 167 2.20 30.93 -30.09
N VAL A 168 3.35 30.80 -29.42
CA VAL A 168 3.45 30.08 -28.16
C VAL A 168 2.88 30.94 -27.03
N THR A 169 1.69 30.61 -26.55
CA THR A 169 1.13 31.19 -25.31
C THR A 169 1.36 30.23 -24.13
N PRO A 170 1.45 30.73 -22.88
CA PRO A 170 1.60 29.88 -21.70
C PRO A 170 0.48 28.83 -21.54
N GLU A 171 -0.70 29.11 -22.07
CA GLU A 171 -1.87 28.23 -22.01
C GLU A 171 -1.68 26.94 -22.81
N VAL A 172 -0.94 27.00 -23.93
CA VAL A 172 -0.61 25.82 -24.76
C VAL A 172 0.21 24.78 -23.99
N LEU A 173 1.09 25.24 -23.10
CA LEU A 173 1.95 24.40 -22.27
C LEU A 173 1.26 23.95 -20.97
N ALA A 174 0.39 24.81 -20.41
CA ALA A 174 -0.22 24.61 -19.09
C ALA A 174 -0.94 23.26 -18.97
N GLY A 175 -1.67 22.82 -19.99
CA GLY A 175 -2.40 21.54 -19.94
C GLY A 175 -1.50 20.30 -19.82
N GLY A 176 -0.37 20.26 -20.52
CA GLY A 176 0.56 19.12 -20.45
C GLY A 176 1.38 19.10 -19.16
N ILE A 177 1.74 20.28 -18.65
CA ILE A 177 2.37 20.42 -17.32
C ILE A 177 1.38 20.01 -16.22
N TYR A 178 0.11 20.42 -16.35
CA TYR A 178 -0.95 20.04 -15.43
C TYR A 178 -1.16 18.52 -15.39
N GLN A 179 -1.23 17.87 -16.56
CA GLN A 179 -1.27 16.41 -16.67
C GLN A 179 -0.08 15.75 -15.95
N ALA A 180 1.14 16.29 -16.13
CA ALA A 180 2.34 15.75 -15.51
C ALA A 180 2.26 15.80 -13.98
N LEU A 181 1.77 16.91 -13.42
CA LEU A 181 1.65 17.09 -11.98
C LEU A 181 0.57 16.18 -11.38
N ILE A 182 -0.61 16.11 -12.00
CA ILE A 182 -1.74 15.36 -11.43
C ILE A 182 -1.54 13.85 -11.47
N THR A 183 -0.80 13.34 -12.46
CA THR A 183 -0.51 11.90 -12.58
C THR A 183 0.58 11.42 -11.60
N THR A 184 1.32 12.35 -11.01
CA THR A 184 2.42 12.05 -10.06
C THR A 184 2.00 12.21 -8.61
N ALA A 185 1.05 13.10 -8.35
CA ALA A 185 0.49 13.37 -7.02
C ALA A 185 -0.17 12.13 -6.42
#